data_AF-A0A1I5WLY2-F1
#
_entry.id   AF-A0A1I5WLY2-F1
#
_cell.length_a   1.000
_cell.length_b   1.000
_cell.length_c   1.000
_cell.angle_alpha   90.00
_cell.angle_beta   90.00
_cell.angle_gamma   90.00
#
_symmetry.space_group_name_H-M   'P 1'
#
loop_
_entity.id
_entity.type
_entity.pdbx_description
1 polymer ?
#
loop_
_entity_poly.entity_id
_entity_poly.type
_entity_poly.pdbx_seq_one_letter_code
_entity_poly.pdbx_strand_id
1 'polypeptide(L)' 'MDSILIKNTTREQREQIVAESLGNISGACDGCMPGLAEMYQDYIDGKKEIHEINMEFNAHYVSGVEGPEKGNCGMI' A
#
# COMPACT_ATOMS: atom_id res chain seq x y z
N MET A 1 -5.01 -11.84 -13.31
CA MET A 1 -4.72 -11.28 -11.98
C MET A 1 -3.31 -11.69 -11.65
N ASP A 2 -2.36 -10.83 -11.96
CA ASP A 2 -0.98 -11.03 -11.54
C ASP A 2 -0.94 -11.08 -10.00
N SER A 3 -0.17 -12.01 -9.45
CA SER A 3 -0.11 -12.21 -8.02
C SER A 3 0.67 -11.05 -7.39
N ILE A 4 0.12 -10.45 -6.33
CA ILE A 4 0.78 -9.38 -5.57
C ILE A 4 1.54 -9.91 -4.33
N LEU A 5 1.65 -11.23 -4.16
CA LEU A 5 2.30 -11.81 -2.99
C LEU A 5 3.80 -11.86 -3.19
N ILE A 6 4.58 -11.54 -2.15
CA ILE A 6 6.05 -11.58 -2.20
C ILE A 6 6.54 -12.97 -2.63
N LYS A 7 5.91 -14.04 -2.12
CA LYS A 7 6.28 -15.42 -2.47
C LYS A 7 6.10 -15.79 -3.95
N ASN A 8 5.28 -15.02 -4.67
CA ASN A 8 4.93 -15.28 -6.07
C ASN A 8 5.52 -14.20 -7.02
N THR A 9 6.32 -13.28 -6.50
CA THR A 9 6.85 -12.14 -7.26
C THR A 9 8.36 -11.99 -7.07
N THR A 10 9.05 -11.61 -8.14
CA THR A 10 10.42 -11.09 -8.03
C THR A 10 10.38 -9.65 -7.56
N ARG A 11 11.54 -9.12 -7.14
CA ARG A 11 11.69 -7.70 -6.83
C ARG A 11 11.26 -6.80 -7.99
N GLU A 12 11.72 -7.09 -9.21
CA GLU A 12 11.39 -6.32 -10.42
C GLU A 12 9.88 -6.34 -10.70
N GLN A 13 9.21 -7.49 -10.53
CA GLN A 13 7.76 -7.57 -10.65
C GLN A 13 7.06 -6.68 -9.61
N ARG A 14 7.56 -6.63 -8.37
CA ARG A 14 7.02 -5.74 -7.35
C ARG A 14 7.23 -4.26 -7.67
N GLU A 15 8.38 -3.90 -8.24
CA GLU A 15 8.65 -2.53 -8.73
C GLU A 15 7.65 -2.13 -9.83
N GLN A 16 7.36 -3.03 -10.77
CA GLN A 16 6.35 -2.82 -11.81
C GLN A 16 4.94 -2.69 -11.21
N ILE A 17 4.54 -3.60 -10.32
CA ILE A 17 3.23 -3.55 -9.65
C ILE A 17 3.03 -2.22 -8.92
N VAL A 18 4.05 -1.73 -8.22
CA VAL A 18 3.99 -0.43 -7.52
C VAL A 18 3.91 0.72 -8.53
N ALA A 19 4.73 0.71 -9.58
CA ALA A 19 4.70 1.74 -10.63
C ALA A 19 3.36 1.81 -11.38
N GLU A 20 2.77 0.65 -11.69
CA GLU A 20 1.44 0.55 -12.32
C GLU A 20 0.33 1.01 -11.36
N SER A 21 0.41 0.62 -10.08
CA SER A 21 -0.58 1.01 -9.06
C SER A 21 -0.57 2.51 -8.77
N LEU A 22 0.60 3.16 -8.87
CA LEU A 22 0.75 4.61 -8.77
C LEU A 22 0.38 5.35 -10.07
N GLY A 23 -0.10 4.63 -11.09
CA GLY A 23 -0.67 5.22 -12.30
C GLY A 23 0.30 5.37 -13.47
N ASN A 24 1.35 4.54 -13.56
CA ASN A 24 2.34 4.59 -14.63
C ASN A 24 2.86 6.03 -14.85
N ILE A 25 3.65 6.52 -13.87
CA ILE A 25 4.29 7.85 -13.88
C ILE A 25 5.40 7.84 -14.95
N SER A 26 5.02 7.65 -16.21
CA SER A 26 5.82 7.90 -17.39
C SER A 26 6.01 9.41 -17.61
N GLY A 27 5.18 10.23 -16.96
CA GLY A 27 5.45 11.65 -16.77
C GLY A 27 6.24 11.86 -15.49
N ALA A 28 7.56 11.90 -15.60
CA ALA A 28 8.50 12.36 -14.59
C ALA A 28 7.84 13.27 -13.55
N CYS A 29 7.72 12.79 -12.32
CA CYS A 29 7.86 13.73 -11.23
C CYS A 29 9.14 13.40 -10.50
N ASP A 30 10.17 14.13 -10.93
CA ASP A 30 11.48 14.29 -10.32
C ASP A 30 11.31 14.80 -8.88
N GLY A 31 10.79 13.95 -7.99
CA GLY A 31 10.64 14.22 -6.55
C GLY A 31 9.24 14.39 -5.94
N CYS A 32 8.11 14.05 -6.58
CA CYS A 32 6.79 14.32 -5.95
C CYS A 32 6.37 13.42 -4.78
N MET A 33 6.93 12.22 -4.65
CA MET A 33 6.36 11.21 -3.76
C MET A 33 7.39 10.46 -2.90
N PRO A 34 8.31 11.16 -2.20
CA PRO A 34 9.20 10.47 -1.27
C PRO A 34 8.39 9.62 -0.27
N GLY A 35 7.29 10.13 0.29
CA GLY A 35 6.50 9.40 1.30
C GLY A 35 5.70 8.18 0.81
N LEU A 36 5.23 8.16 -0.44
CA LEU A 36 4.44 7.02 -0.96
C LEU A 36 5.34 5.91 -1.51
N ALA A 37 6.48 6.26 -2.11
CA ALA A 37 7.50 5.28 -2.50
C ALA A 37 8.12 4.61 -1.26
N GLU A 38 8.37 5.37 -0.19
CA GLU A 38 8.87 4.84 1.09
C GLU A 38 7.92 3.80 1.71
N MET A 39 6.60 4.00 1.60
CA MET A 39 5.60 3.07 2.12
C MET A 39 5.67 1.69 1.44
N TYR A 40 5.90 1.64 0.12
CA TYR A 40 5.97 0.38 -0.64
C TYR A 40 7.37 -0.24 -0.71
N GLN A 41 8.40 0.44 -0.19
CA GLN A 41 9.78 -0.06 -0.26
C GLN A 41 9.96 -1.39 0.48
N ASP A 42 9.30 -1.57 1.62
CA ASP A 42 9.31 -2.85 2.36
C ASP A 42 8.68 -3.99 1.56
N TYR A 43 7.66 -3.70 0.75
CA TYR A 43 7.08 -4.67 -0.17
C TYR A 43 8.05 -4.99 -1.31
N ILE A 44 8.64 -3.99 -1.96
CA ILE A 44 9.64 -4.18 -3.02
C ILE A 44 10.81 -5.04 -2.53
N ASP A 45 11.33 -4.74 -1.34
CA ASP A 45 12.41 -5.48 -0.69
C ASP A 45 12.01 -6.90 -0.25
N GLY A 46 10.72 -7.22 -0.24
CA GLY A 46 10.22 -8.52 0.18
C GLY A 46 10.18 -8.70 1.70
N LYS A 47 10.14 -7.60 2.46
CA LYS A 47 10.12 -7.59 3.92
C LYS A 47 8.70 -7.65 4.50
N LYS A 48 7.73 -7.01 3.85
CA LYS A 48 6.31 -6.95 4.29
C LYS A 48 5.36 -7.07 3.11
N GLU A 49 4.29 -7.83 3.28
CA GLU A 49 3.22 -7.91 2.29
C GLU A 49 2.43 -6.59 2.23
N ILE A 50 1.83 -6.27 1.08
CA ILE A 50 1.00 -5.05 0.89
C ILE A 50 -0.11 -4.95 1.96
N HIS A 51 -0.68 -6.08 2.38
CA HIS A 51 -1.69 -6.12 3.43
C HIS A 51 -1.17 -5.60 4.79
N GLU A 52 0.07 -5.94 5.14
CA GLU A 52 0.71 -5.51 6.39
C GLU A 52 0.96 -4.01 6.37
N ILE A 53 1.48 -3.50 5.24
CA ILE A 53 1.69 -2.06 5.01
C ILE A 53 0.37 -1.28 5.12
N ASN A 54 -0.71 -1.78 4.50
CA ASN A 54 -2.03 -1.14 4.56
C ASN A 54 -2.60 -1.11 5.98
N MET A 55 -2.37 -2.16 6.78
CA MET A 55 -2.81 -2.20 8.18
C MET A 55 -2.04 -1.20 9.04
N GLU A 56 -0.73 -1.08 8.86
CA GLU A 56 0.09 -0.07 9.57
C GLU A 56 -0.38 1.34 9.22
N PHE A 57 -0.51 1.66 7.93
CA PHE A 57 -1.00 2.97 7.49
C PHE A 57 -2.39 3.29 8.06
N ASN A 58 -3.30 2.31 8.06
CA ASN A 58 -4.65 2.48 8.62
C ASN A 58 -4.61 2.65 10.15
N ALA A 59 -3.80 1.88 10.87
CA ALA A 59 -3.63 2.02 12.32
C ALA A 59 -3.08 3.41 12.70
N HIS A 60 -2.12 3.92 11.93
CA HIS A 60 -1.61 5.29 12.10
C HIS A 60 -2.66 6.36 11.78
N TYR A 61 -3.48 6.15 10.75
CA TYR A 61 -4.57 7.06 10.37
C TYR A 61 -5.71 7.08 11.42
N VAL A 62 -6.11 5.92 11.92
CA VAL A 62 -7.18 5.76 12.92
C VAL A 62 -6.78 6.29 14.30
N SER A 63 -5.49 6.38 14.59
CA SER A 63 -5.00 6.96 15.85
C SER A 63 -5.07 8.50 15.91
N GLY A 64 -5.64 9.18 14.89
CA GLY A 64 -5.65 10.65 14.76
C GLY A 64 -7.00 11.36 14.92
N VAL A 65 -8.13 10.79 14.49
CA VAL A 65 -9.52 11.25 14.73
C VAL A 65 -10.46 10.14 14.25
N GLU A 66 -11.43 9.78 15.12
CA GLU A 66 -12.72 9.13 14.82
C GLU A 66 -12.98 8.75 13.35
N GLY A 67 -12.52 7.56 12.95
CA GLY A 67 -13.14 6.84 11.82
C GLY A 67 -14.60 6.50 12.17
N PRO A 68 -15.51 6.41 11.18
CA PRO A 68 -16.93 6.29 11.46
C PRO A 68 -17.16 5.10 12.38
N GLU A 69 -17.81 5.36 13.51
CA GLU A 69 -18.29 4.32 14.41
C GLU A 69 -18.88 3.21 13.55
N LYS A 70 -18.36 1.99 13.70
CA LYS A 70 -19.00 0.80 13.14
C LYS A 70 -20.39 0.78 13.75
N GLY A 71 -21.35 1.35 13.03
CA GLY A 71 -22.75 1.36 13.39
C GLY A 71 -23.13 -0.08 13.69
N ASN A 72 -23.40 -0.31 14.96
CA ASN A 72 -23.95 -1.54 15.49
C ASN A 72 -25.00 -2.05 14.49
N CYS A 73 -24.77 -3.25 13.94
CA CYS A 73 -25.81 -3.97 13.22
C CYS A 73 -26.86 -4.39 14.26
N GLY A 74 -27.73 -3.44 14.61
CA GLY A 74 -28.95 -3.68 15.34
C GLY A 74 -29.92 -4.32 14.38
N MET A 75 -29.99 -5.66 14.42
CA MET A 75 -31.18 -6.36 13.95
C MET A 75 -32.33 -6.00 14.90
N ILE A 76 -33.26 -5.17 14.43
CA ILE A 76 -34.62 -5.07 14.95
C ILE A 76 -35.56 -5.29 13.77
#